data_AF-A0A403D5T4-F1
#
_entry.id   AF-A0A403D5T4-F1
#
_cell.length_a   1.000
_cell.length_b   1.000
_cell.length_c   1.000
_cell.angle_alpha   90.00
_cell.angle_beta   90.00
_cell.angle_gamma   90.00
#
_symmetry.space_group_name_H-M   'P 1'
#
loop_
_entity.id
_entity.type
_entity.pdbx_description
1 polymer ?
#
loop_
_entity_poly.entity_id
_entity_poly.type
_entity_poly.pdbx_seq_one_letter_code
_entity_poly.pdbx_strand_id
1 'polypeptide(L)'
;MTGADFLLPIAAGAAISWASYSVVAHAVSKQHISTLRATVWGALGTLSLVLGVCAFSAVGAEHQTARKDIVCADDNPECYAKTHHNPVRECKKVMDEKAKFRHVWQESEAPVFNTYLWHDENAKIIQVFGQQAKVVNGLGMLAPLQYFCVFNAKTGEVIAASFE
;
A
#
# COMPACT_ATOMS: atom_id res chain seq x y z
N MET A 1 -2.84 -34.67 -5.10
CA MET A 1 -4.29 -34.37 -5.12
C MET A 1 -4.47 -32.93 -5.57
N THR A 2 -4.59 -32.68 -6.87
CA THR A 2 -4.80 -31.34 -7.45
C THR A 2 -6.27 -31.23 -7.85
N GLY A 3 -7.10 -30.86 -6.88
CA GLY A 3 -8.55 -30.75 -7.02
C GLY A 3 -9.00 -29.31 -7.18
N ALA A 4 -9.70 -29.05 -8.28
CA ALA A 4 -10.89 -28.21 -8.39
C ALA A 4 -10.92 -26.72 -7.99
N ASP A 5 -9.89 -26.11 -7.39
CA ASP A 5 -10.00 -24.70 -6.95
C ASP A 5 -9.66 -23.64 -8.01
N PHE A 6 -9.21 -24.05 -9.20
CA PHE A 6 -8.83 -23.13 -10.29
C PHE A 6 -9.94 -22.80 -11.30
N LEU A 7 -11.13 -23.42 -11.19
CA LEU A 7 -12.19 -23.26 -12.20
C LEU A 7 -13.23 -22.19 -11.85
N LEU A 8 -13.28 -21.73 -10.60
CA LEU A 8 -14.22 -20.69 -10.17
C LEU A 8 -13.96 -19.28 -10.73
N PRO A 9 -12.71 -18.81 -10.97
CA PRO A 9 -12.49 -17.49 -11.56
C PRO A 9 -12.90 -17.42 -13.04
N ILE A 10 -12.78 -18.55 -13.76
CA ILE A 10 -13.01 -18.61 -15.21
C ILE A 10 -14.51 -18.56 -15.52
N ALA A 11 -15.33 -19.23 -14.70
CA ALA A 11 -16.79 -19.21 -14.86
C ALA A 11 -17.40 -17.84 -14.49
N ALA A 12 -16.88 -17.17 -13.47
CA ALA A 12 -17.35 -15.84 -13.08
C ALA A 12 -16.98 -14.75 -14.13
N GLY A 13 -15.80 -14.84 -14.75
CA GLY A 13 -15.38 -13.92 -15.82
C GLY A 13 -16.24 -14.02 -17.08
N ALA A 14 -16.69 -15.22 -17.44
CA ALA A 14 -17.55 -15.45 -18.61
C ALA A 14 -18.98 -14.89 -18.43
N ALA A 15 -19.52 -14.92 -17.20
CA ALA A 15 -20.86 -14.39 -16.93
C ALA A 15 -20.89 -12.84 -17.00
N ILE A 16 -19.85 -12.18 -16.48
CA ILE A 16 -19.74 -10.71 -16.48
C ILE A 16 -19.53 -10.18 -17.90
N SER A 17 -18.75 -10.87 -18.73
CA SER A 17 -18.54 -10.49 -20.13
C SER A 17 -19.82 -10.64 -20.96
N TRP A 18 -20.62 -11.69 -20.73
CA TRP A 18 -21.89 -11.90 -21.43
C TRP A 18 -22.97 -10.86 -21.07
N ALA A 19 -23.09 -10.54 -19.79
CA ALA A 19 -24.02 -9.50 -19.34
C ALA A 19 -23.65 -8.12 -19.94
N SER A 20 -22.37 -7.79 -19.96
CA SER A 20 -21.85 -6.54 -20.54
C SER A 20 -22.11 -6.45 -22.05
N TYR A 21 -21.90 -7.53 -22.79
CA TYR A 21 -22.12 -7.58 -24.24
C TYR A 21 -23.62 -7.44 -24.58
N SER A 22 -24.50 -8.05 -23.80
CA SER A 22 -25.95 -8.02 -24.04
C SER A 22 -26.57 -6.63 -23.83
N VAL A 23 -26.11 -5.88 -22.81
CA VAL A 23 -26.55 -4.51 -22.53
C VAL A 23 -26.09 -3.55 -23.62
N VAL A 24 -24.84 -3.69 -24.10
CA VAL A 24 -24.30 -2.89 -25.21
C VAL A 24 -25.06 -3.20 -26.51
N ALA A 25 -25.31 -4.47 -26.81
CA ALA A 25 -26.07 -4.87 -28.00
C ALA A 25 -27.52 -4.34 -27.97
N HIS A 26 -28.18 -4.37 -26.81
CA HIS A 26 -29.53 -3.82 -26.66
C HIS A 26 -29.59 -2.29 -26.75
N ALA A 27 -28.57 -1.58 -26.23
CA ALA A 27 -28.46 -0.13 -26.34
C ALA A 27 -28.20 0.33 -27.79
N VAL A 28 -27.38 -0.42 -28.53
CA VAL A 28 -27.10 -0.17 -29.95
C VAL A 28 -28.29 -0.49 -30.85
N SER A 29 -29.10 -1.50 -30.51
CA SER A 29 -30.29 -1.86 -31.30
C SER A 29 -31.43 -0.85 -31.20
N LYS A 30 -31.58 -0.12 -30.08
CA LYS A 30 -32.68 0.85 -29.89
C LYS A 30 -32.37 2.26 -30.38
N GLN A 31 -31.10 2.58 -30.60
CA GLN A 31 -30.67 3.93 -30.93
C GLN A 31 -30.00 3.86 -32.29
N HIS A 32 -30.58 4.48 -33.32
CA HIS A 32 -30.02 4.61 -34.67
C HIS A 32 -28.72 5.42 -34.60
N ILE A 33 -27.66 4.77 -34.11
CA ILE A 33 -26.33 5.33 -33.94
C ILE A 33 -25.62 5.08 -35.26
N SER A 34 -25.35 6.17 -35.99
CA SER A 34 -24.51 6.18 -37.19
C SER A 34 -23.29 5.26 -36.99
N THR A 35 -22.98 4.45 -38.01
CA THR A 35 -21.88 3.49 -38.06
C THR A 35 -20.53 4.08 -37.64
N LEU A 36 -20.36 5.41 -37.73
CA LEU A 36 -19.18 6.14 -37.27
C LEU A 36 -19.00 6.16 -35.74
N ARG A 37 -20.08 6.13 -34.94
CA ARG A 37 -19.98 6.18 -33.48
C ARG A 37 -19.70 4.81 -32.88
N ALA A 38 -20.16 3.73 -33.51
CA ALA A 38 -19.92 2.36 -33.04
C ALA A 38 -18.44 1.96 -33.10
N THR A 39 -17.71 2.40 -34.13
CA THR A 39 -16.27 2.11 -34.30
C THR A 39 -15.42 2.85 -33.25
N VAL A 40 -15.79 4.07 -32.89
CA VAL A 40 -15.07 4.88 -31.89
C VAL A 40 -15.18 4.27 -30.49
N TRP A 41 -16.37 3.83 -30.08
CA TRP A 41 -16.56 3.18 -28.77
C TRP A 41 -15.93 1.77 -28.71
N GLY A 42 -15.96 1.02 -29.83
CA GLY A 42 -15.31 -0.28 -29.93
C GLY A 42 -13.79 -0.22 -29.79
N ALA A 43 -13.15 0.81 -30.39
CA ALA A 43 -11.71 1.02 -30.28
C ALA A 43 -11.27 1.51 -28.89
N LEU A 44 -12.08 2.34 -28.22
CA LEU A 44 -11.77 2.82 -26.86
C LEU A 44 -11.93 1.71 -25.80
N GLY A 45 -12.90 0.81 -25.97
CA GLY A 45 -13.15 -0.30 -25.06
C GLY A 45 -12.04 -1.36 -25.08
N THR A 46 -11.51 -1.69 -26.28
CA THR A 46 -10.39 -2.64 -26.41
C THR A 46 -9.09 -2.07 -25.87
N LEU A 47 -8.81 -0.78 -26.07
CA LEU A 47 -7.63 -0.12 -25.49
C LEU A 47 -7.66 -0.14 -23.94
N SER A 48 -8.84 0.07 -23.35
CA SER A 48 -9.00 0.09 -21.88
C SER A 48 -8.78 -1.28 -21.24
N LEU A 49 -9.18 -2.36 -21.92
CA LEU A 49 -8.93 -3.74 -21.48
C LEU A 49 -7.46 -4.14 -21.56
N VAL A 50 -6.73 -3.70 -22.59
CA VAL A 50 -5.29 -3.98 -22.73
C VAL A 50 -4.44 -3.21 -21.71
N LEU A 51 -4.83 -1.97 -21.37
CA LEU A 51 -4.13 -1.16 -20.36
C LEU A 51 -4.50 -1.56 -18.91
N GLY A 52 -5.72 -2.06 -18.67
CA GLY A 52 -6.17 -2.47 -17.34
C GLY A 52 -5.48 -3.74 -16.80
N VAL A 53 -5.04 -4.66 -17.68
CA VAL A 53 -4.38 -5.91 -17.28
C VAL A 53 -2.92 -5.70 -16.88
N CYS A 54 -2.30 -4.58 -17.24
CA CYS A 54 -0.90 -4.28 -16.90
C CYS A 54 -0.73 -3.50 -15.58
N ALA A 55 -1.80 -3.00 -14.96
CA ALA A 55 -1.70 -2.16 -13.76
C ALA A 55 -1.79 -2.92 -12.42
N PHE A 56 -2.26 -4.18 -12.41
CA PHE A 56 -2.42 -4.95 -11.17
C PHE A 56 -1.20 -5.78 -10.77
N SER A 57 -0.14 -5.81 -11.58
CA SER A 57 1.10 -6.53 -11.25
C SER A 57 2.10 -5.70 -10.44
N ALA A 58 1.82 -4.40 -10.22
CA ALA A 58 2.74 -3.47 -9.54
C ALA A 58 2.32 -3.08 -8.12
N VAL A 59 1.19 -3.59 -7.61
CA VAL A 59 0.72 -3.33 -6.24
C VAL A 59 0.74 -4.66 -5.48
N GLY A 60 1.90 -5.06 -5.01
CA GLY A 60 2.05 -6.32 -4.27
C GLY A 60 3.49 -6.81 -4.11
N ALA A 61 4.44 -6.23 -4.83
CA ALA A 61 5.85 -6.44 -4.56
C ALA A 61 6.37 -5.40 -3.55
N GLU A 62 5.78 -5.32 -2.36
CA GLU A 62 6.62 -5.04 -1.20
C GLU A 62 7.58 -6.22 -1.14
N HIS A 63 8.81 -5.95 -1.57
CA HIS A 63 9.95 -6.85 -1.59
C HIS A 63 10.04 -7.57 -0.23
N GLN A 64 9.43 -8.75 -0.11
CA GLN A 64 9.95 -9.81 0.75
C GLN A 64 11.26 -10.26 0.10
N THR A 65 12.27 -9.39 0.24
CA THR A 65 13.64 -9.70 -0.11
C THR A 65 13.97 -10.98 0.64
N ALA A 66 14.25 -12.04 -0.10
CA ALA A 66 14.72 -13.30 0.45
C ALA A 66 15.70 -13.00 1.59
N ARG A 67 15.38 -13.47 2.80
CA ARG A 67 16.11 -13.26 4.05
C ARG A 67 17.56 -13.71 3.84
N LYS A 68 18.41 -12.82 3.33
CA LYS A 68 19.86 -12.96 3.47
C LYS A 68 20.11 -12.80 4.95
N ASP A 69 20.80 -13.75 5.54
CA ASP A 69 21.29 -13.65 6.91
C ASP A 69 22.32 -12.52 6.96
N ILE A 70 21.84 -11.28 6.95
CA ILE A 70 22.64 -10.08 7.14
C ILE A 70 23.02 -10.08 8.62
N VAL A 71 24.29 -10.34 8.88
CA VAL A 71 24.86 -10.17 10.22
C VAL A 71 24.94 -8.67 10.47
N CYS A 72 23.99 -8.14 11.22
CA CYS A 72 24.06 -6.79 11.75
C CYS A 72 25.09 -6.75 12.89
N ALA A 73 25.86 -5.67 12.98
CA ALA A 73 26.55 -5.37 14.23
C ALA A 73 25.49 -5.14 15.32
N ASP A 74 25.68 -5.72 16.51
CA ASP A 74 24.68 -5.69 17.59
C ASP A 74 24.33 -4.27 18.03
N ASP A 75 25.26 -3.33 17.87
CA ASP A 75 25.13 -1.91 18.22
C ASP A 75 24.35 -1.09 17.17
N ASN A 76 23.93 -1.69 16.04
CA ASN A 76 23.21 -1.00 14.99
C ASN A 76 21.70 -1.33 15.01
N PRO A 77 20.86 -0.51 15.69
CA PRO A 77 19.42 -0.75 15.77
C PRO A 77 18.73 -0.64 14.40
N GLU A 78 19.21 0.22 13.50
CA GLU A 78 18.62 0.36 12.17
C GLU A 78 18.77 -0.92 11.35
N CYS A 79 19.98 -1.49 11.34
CA CYS A 79 20.23 -2.77 10.67
C CYS A 79 19.35 -3.86 11.29
N TYR A 80 19.32 -3.96 12.62
CA TYR A 80 18.55 -4.99 13.31
C TYR A 80 17.06 -4.92 12.95
N ALA A 81 16.46 -3.72 13.01
CA ALA A 81 15.08 -3.48 12.63
C ALA A 81 14.81 -3.91 11.18
N LYS A 82 15.61 -3.45 10.23
CA LYS A 82 15.40 -3.73 8.79
C LYS A 82 15.56 -5.21 8.43
N THR A 83 16.41 -5.95 9.15
CA THR A 83 16.63 -7.38 8.91
C THR A 83 15.59 -8.27 9.60
N HIS A 84 15.03 -7.84 10.73
CA HIS A 84 14.09 -8.64 11.53
C HIS A 84 12.64 -8.25 11.30
N HIS A 85 12.24 -7.05 11.73
CA HIS A 85 10.89 -6.51 11.62
C HIS A 85 10.96 -5.02 11.29
N ASN A 86 10.63 -4.68 10.05
CA ASN A 86 10.56 -3.28 9.63
C ASN A 86 9.29 -2.64 10.20
N PRO A 87 9.39 -1.63 11.08
CA PRO A 87 8.26 -1.12 11.85
C PRO A 87 7.36 -0.15 11.07
N VAL A 88 7.73 0.23 9.85
CA VAL A 88 7.13 1.37 9.13
C VAL A 88 5.62 1.24 9.01
N ARG A 89 5.13 0.07 8.59
CA ARG A 89 3.70 -0.13 8.31
C ARG A 89 2.87 -0.13 9.59
N GLU A 90 3.31 -0.88 10.60
CA GLU A 90 2.63 -1.06 11.87
C GLU A 90 2.62 0.25 12.67
N CYS A 91 3.76 0.96 12.73
CA CYS A 91 3.84 2.24 13.40
C CYS A 91 2.95 3.28 12.72
N LYS A 92 2.96 3.39 11.38
CA LYS A 92 2.05 4.30 10.66
C LYS A 92 0.60 3.98 10.97
N LYS A 93 0.21 2.70 10.92
CA LYS A 93 -1.15 2.27 11.25
C LYS A 93 -1.57 2.69 12.66
N VAL A 94 -0.76 2.39 13.67
CA VAL A 94 -1.07 2.75 15.07
C VAL A 94 -1.15 4.26 15.25
N MET A 95 -0.29 5.02 14.58
CA MET A 95 -0.32 6.48 14.62
C MET A 95 -1.56 7.05 13.94
N ASP A 96 -1.92 6.54 12.77
CA ASP A 96 -3.11 6.94 12.02
C ASP A 96 -4.39 6.65 12.82
N GLU A 97 -4.46 5.51 13.51
CA GLU A 97 -5.58 5.13 14.39
C GLU A 97 -5.67 6.01 15.65
N LYS A 98 -4.53 6.47 16.19
CA LYS A 98 -4.49 7.30 17.41
C LYS A 98 -4.62 8.80 17.15
N ALA A 99 -4.43 9.25 15.91
CA ALA A 99 -4.47 10.66 15.54
C ALA A 99 -5.86 11.26 15.80
N LYS A 100 -5.91 12.33 16.61
CA LYS A 100 -7.13 13.13 16.85
C LYS A 100 -7.22 14.38 15.99
N PHE A 101 -6.31 14.51 15.05
CA PHE A 101 -6.17 15.65 14.15
C PHE A 101 -5.86 15.14 12.75
N ARG A 102 -6.05 16.00 11.75
CA ARG A 102 -5.75 15.65 10.37
C ARG A 102 -4.25 15.82 10.09
N HIS A 103 -3.60 14.76 9.66
CA HIS A 103 -2.23 14.77 9.16
C HIS A 103 -2.15 14.13 7.78
N VAL A 104 -1.01 14.35 7.12
CA VAL A 104 -0.67 13.73 5.84
C VAL A 104 0.76 13.21 5.91
N TRP A 105 0.98 12.00 5.40
CA TRP A 105 2.31 11.47 5.14
C TRP A 105 2.83 12.08 3.83
N GLN A 106 4.06 12.57 3.83
CA GLN A 106 4.70 13.08 2.63
C GLN A 106 5.19 11.91 1.78
N GLU A 107 4.84 11.94 0.50
CA GLU A 107 5.47 11.09 -0.50
C GLU A 107 6.81 11.73 -0.87
N SER A 108 7.90 11.17 -0.38
CA SER A 108 9.25 11.61 -0.70
C SER A 108 10.18 10.41 -0.83
N GLU A 109 11.35 10.62 -1.42
CA GLU A 109 12.41 9.59 -1.45
C GLU A 109 13.01 9.34 -0.05
N ALA A 110 12.79 10.26 0.89
CA ALA A 110 13.28 10.11 2.25
C ALA A 110 12.43 9.07 3.02
N PRO A 111 13.07 8.24 3.86
CA PRO A 111 12.34 7.24 4.62
C PRO A 111 11.42 7.90 5.65
N VAL A 112 10.27 7.26 5.89
CA VAL A 112 9.30 7.71 6.90
C VAL A 112 9.96 7.82 8.28
N PHE A 113 10.71 6.79 8.65
CA PHE A 113 11.56 6.78 9.85
C PHE A 113 13.03 6.79 9.43
N ASN A 114 13.79 7.76 9.92
CA ASN A 114 15.18 7.99 9.52
C ASN A 114 16.19 7.86 10.68
N THR A 115 15.71 7.81 11.91
CA THR A 115 16.55 7.71 13.11
C THR A 115 16.11 6.51 13.92
N TYR A 116 17.05 5.63 14.25
CA TYR A 116 16.81 4.40 15.01
C TYR A 116 17.73 4.41 16.23
N LEU A 117 17.16 4.27 17.42
CA LEU A 117 17.88 4.21 18.68
C LEU A 117 17.45 2.99 19.48
N TRP A 118 18.37 2.38 20.22
CA TRP A 118 18.01 1.41 21.24
C TRP A 118 17.27 2.11 22.37
N HIS A 119 16.02 1.70 22.59
CA HIS A 119 15.29 2.07 23.80
C HIS A 119 15.65 1.12 24.94
N ASP A 120 15.74 -0.18 24.62
CA ASP A 120 16.31 -1.22 25.47
C ASP A 120 16.99 -2.26 24.56
N GLU A 121 18.31 -2.27 24.55
CA GLU A 121 19.10 -3.17 23.70
C GLU A 121 18.98 -4.64 24.11
N ASN A 122 18.81 -4.94 25.39
CA ASN A 122 18.70 -6.32 25.90
C ASN A 122 17.34 -6.92 25.50
N ALA A 123 16.28 -6.13 25.65
CA ALA A 123 14.95 -6.51 25.22
C ALA A 123 14.77 -6.43 23.68
N LYS A 124 15.74 -5.84 22.96
CA LYS A 124 15.67 -5.47 21.53
C LYS A 124 14.45 -4.60 21.22
N ILE A 125 14.20 -3.63 22.10
CA ILE A 125 13.20 -2.59 21.90
C ILE A 125 13.89 -1.40 21.24
N ILE A 126 13.34 -0.99 20.10
CA ILE A 126 13.88 0.09 19.29
C ILE A 126 12.88 1.24 19.31
N GLN A 127 13.41 2.45 19.45
CA GLN A 127 12.68 3.68 19.23
C GLN A 127 13.13 4.30 17.90
N VAL A 128 12.15 4.59 17.04
CA VAL A 128 12.37 5.23 15.74
C VAL A 128 11.72 6.59 15.69
N PHE A 129 12.34 7.51 14.96
CA PHE A 129 11.84 8.87 14.77
C PHE A 129 11.71 9.21 13.28
N GLY A 130 10.77 10.09 12.99
CA GLY A 130 10.52 10.57 11.64
C GLY A 130 9.96 11.99 11.60
N GLN A 131 10.05 12.60 10.42
CA GLN A 131 9.62 13.98 10.15
C GLN A 131 8.87 14.09 8.81
N GLN A 132 8.58 12.95 8.16
CA GLN A 132 7.87 12.89 6.88
C GLN A 132 6.35 13.00 7.01
N ALA A 133 5.85 13.59 8.10
CA ALA A 133 4.43 13.87 8.28
C ALA A 133 4.21 15.38 8.40
N LYS A 134 3.03 15.84 7.99
CA LYS A 134 2.59 17.22 8.20
C LYS A 134 1.21 17.24 8.82
N VAL A 135 1.00 18.14 9.78
CA VAL A 135 -0.33 18.43 10.33
C VAL A 135 -1.02 19.48 9.47
N VAL A 136 -2.33 19.35 9.31
CA VAL A 136 -3.19 20.34 8.65
C VAL A 136 -3.80 21.23 9.72
N ASN A 137 -3.45 22.52 9.73
CA ASN A 137 -4.02 23.47 10.68
C ASN A 137 -5.46 23.89 10.28
N GLY A 138 -6.12 24.69 11.12
CA GLY A 138 -7.50 25.16 10.86
C GLY A 138 -7.66 26.02 9.60
N LEU A 139 -6.57 26.53 9.02
CA LEU A 139 -6.54 27.27 7.77
C LEU A 139 -6.24 26.38 6.55
N GLY A 140 -6.08 25.06 6.73
CA GLY A 140 -5.71 24.13 5.67
C GLY A 140 -4.23 24.14 5.30
N MET A 141 -3.38 24.85 6.03
CA MET A 141 -1.94 24.89 5.79
C MET A 141 -1.23 23.69 6.41
N LEU A 142 -0.16 23.25 5.75
CA LEU A 142 0.67 22.14 6.21
C LEU A 142 1.84 22.63 7.07
N ALA A 143 1.97 22.09 8.29
CA ALA A 143 3.12 22.34 9.16
C ALA A 143 3.90 21.03 9.41
N PRO A 144 5.24 21.07 9.55
CA PRO A 144 6.04 19.89 9.89
C PRO A 144 5.55 19.23 11.18
N LEU A 145 5.58 17.90 11.22
CA LEU A 145 5.15 17.11 12.36
C LEU A 145 6.21 16.06 12.67
N GLN A 146 6.78 16.13 13.88
CA GLN A 146 7.70 15.12 14.38
C GLN A 146 6.93 14.00 15.05
N TYR A 147 7.52 12.82 15.08
CA TYR A 147 6.88 11.66 15.67
C TYR A 147 7.89 10.58 15.99
N PHE A 148 7.46 9.68 16.87
CA PHE A 148 8.22 8.50 17.23
C PHE A 148 7.35 7.24 17.28
N CYS A 149 8.01 6.09 17.20
CA CYS A 149 7.43 4.79 17.48
C CYS A 149 8.43 3.93 18.25
N VAL A 150 7.97 3.27 19.32
CA VAL A 150 8.71 2.30 20.12
C VAL A 150 8.09 0.93 19.84
N PHE A 151 8.91 -0.03 19.43
CA PHE A 151 8.45 -1.37 19.07
C PHE A 151 9.47 -2.43 19.50
N ASN A 152 8.98 -3.65 19.70
CA ASN A 152 9.82 -4.81 19.94
C ASN A 152 10.32 -5.35 18.60
N ALA A 153 11.62 -5.25 18.33
CA ALA A 153 12.18 -5.64 17.03
C ALA A 153 12.27 -7.17 16.84
N LYS A 154 12.11 -7.96 17.91
CA LYS A 154 12.01 -9.42 17.82
C LYS A 154 10.62 -9.86 17.33
N THR A 155 9.56 -9.19 17.78
CA THR A 155 8.15 -9.60 17.53
C THR A 155 7.39 -8.71 16.55
N GLY A 156 7.87 -7.50 16.27
CA GLY A 156 7.16 -6.48 15.49
C GLY A 156 6.05 -5.76 16.27
N GLU A 157 5.87 -6.06 17.56
CA GLU A 157 4.83 -5.43 18.38
C GLU A 157 5.13 -3.96 18.66
N VAL A 158 4.17 -3.09 18.32
CA VAL A 158 4.25 -1.64 18.62
C VAL A 158 3.83 -1.41 20.07
N ILE A 159 4.76 -0.90 20.88
CA ILE A 159 4.56 -0.61 22.31
C ILE A 159 3.97 0.78 22.48
N ALA A 160 4.53 1.76 21.78
CA ALA A 160 4.09 3.15 21.81
C ALA A 160 4.31 3.81 20.45
N ALA A 161 3.43 4.71 20.04
CA ALA A 161 3.64 5.55 18.87
C ALA A 161 2.84 6.83 19.05
N SER A 162 3.45 7.96 18.75
CA SER A 162 2.82 9.27 18.90
C SER A 162 3.46 10.30 17.98
N PHE A 163 2.66 11.30 17.64
CA PHE A 163 3.16 12.59 17.15
C PHE A 163 3.59 13.46 18.33
N GLU A 164 4.57 14.33 18.10
CA GLU A 164 5.07 15.34 19.06
C GLU A 164 4.45 16.72 18.82
#